data_AF-A0A4Q5YTC8-F1
#
_entry.id   AF-A0A4Q5YTC8-F1
#
_cell.length_a   1.000
_cell.length_b   1.000
_cell.length_c   1.000
_cell.angle_alpha   90.00
_cell.angle_beta   90.00
_cell.angle_gamma   90.00
#
_symmetry.space_group_name_H-M   'P 1'
#
loop_
_entity.id
_entity.type
_entity.pdbx_description
1 polymer ?
#
loop_
_entity_poly.entity_id
_entity_poly.type
_entity_poly.pdbx_seq_one_letter_code
_entity_poly.pdbx_strand_id
1 'polypeptide(L)'
;YGHLSLNSIKNLHEGDLVRKGEVIAEFGIPFENGQWPPHLHFQIIKDMQGMKGDYPGVCRYSEREKYLDNSPNADLILNMMRHALPG
;
A
#
# COMPACT_ATOMS: atom_id res chain seq x y z
N TYR A 1 0.96 -1.20 2.49
CA TYR A 1 -0.42 -1.70 2.40
C TYR A 1 -1.32 -0.66 3.04
N GLY A 2 -2.29 -0.12 2.31
CA GLY A 2 -3.24 0.89 2.79
C GLY A 2 -4.68 0.37 2.77
N HIS A 3 -5.59 1.15 3.36
CA HIS A 3 -7.02 0.83 3.51
C HIS A 3 -7.30 -0.47 4.26
N LEU A 4 -6.45 -0.78 5.25
CA LEU A 4 -6.59 -1.96 6.10
C LEU A 4 -7.51 -1.66 7.29
N SER A 5 -8.10 -2.70 7.87
CA SER A 5 -8.86 -2.57 9.11
C SER A 5 -7.95 -2.17 10.26
N LEU A 6 -8.34 -1.17 11.04
CA LEU A 6 -7.60 -0.75 12.23
C LEU A 6 -7.50 -1.89 13.23
N ASN A 7 -8.51 -2.76 13.30
CA ASN A 7 -8.48 -3.90 14.20
C ASN A 7 -7.40 -4.93 13.85
N SER A 8 -7.16 -5.14 12.55
CA SER A 8 -6.21 -6.14 12.06
C SER A 8 -4.74 -5.81 12.35
N ILE A 9 -4.42 -4.53 12.51
CA ILE A 9 -3.05 -4.06 12.74
C ILE A 9 -2.72 -3.82 14.22
N LYS A 10 -3.69 -3.95 15.14
CA LYS A 10 -3.51 -3.63 16.57
C LYS A 10 -2.40 -4.42 17.26
N ASN A 11 -2.12 -5.62 16.77
CA ASN A 11 -1.15 -6.53 17.36
C ASN A 11 0.16 -6.61 16.56
N LEU A 12 0.30 -5.81 15.49
CA LEU A 12 1.53 -5.73 14.73
C LEU A 12 2.46 -4.69 15.34
N HIS A 13 3.75 -4.99 15.35
CA HIS A 13 4.80 -4.11 15.85
C HIS A 13 5.88 -3.90 14.79
N GLU A 14 6.50 -2.71 14.81
CA GLU A 14 7.67 -2.45 13.96
C GLU A 14 8.79 -3.46 14.30
N GLY A 15 9.30 -4.16 13.28
CA GLY A 15 10.31 -5.20 13.43
C GLY A 15 9.78 -6.64 13.39
N ASP A 16 8.46 -6.84 13.39
CA ASP A 16 7.86 -8.16 13.21
C ASP A 16 8.25 -8.78 11.85
N LEU A 17 8.52 -10.08 11.85
CA LEU A 17 8.85 -10.84 10.64
C LEU A 17 7.57 -11.33 9.96
N VAL A 18 7.39 -10.96 8.68
CA VAL A 18 6.27 -11.45 7.86
C VAL A 18 6.73 -12.62 7.01
N ARG A 19 6.05 -13.76 7.13
CA ARG A 19 6.32 -14.96 6.33
C ARG A 19 5.41 -15.02 5.10
N LYS A 20 5.88 -15.70 4.05
CA LYS A 20 5.06 -15.97 2.87
C LYS A 20 3.80 -16.75 3.27
N GLY A 21 2.64 -16.23 2.89
CA GLY A 21 1.33 -16.83 3.18
C GLY A 21 0.76 -16.45 4.55
N GLU A 22 1.48 -15.67 5.35
CA GLU A 22 0.97 -15.13 6.61
C GLU A 22 -0.11 -14.06 6.36
N VAL A 23 -1.21 -14.16 7.09
CA VAL A 23 -2.25 -13.13 7.10
C VAL A 23 -1.84 -12.06 8.10
N ILE A 24 -1.45 -10.89 7.59
CA ILE A 24 -1.01 -9.77 8.41
C ILE A 24 -2.08 -8.68 8.57
N ALA A 25 -3.12 -8.67 7.73
CA ALA A 25 -4.17 -7.66 7.79
C ALA A 25 -5.42 -8.07 7.02
N GLU A 26 -6.52 -7.35 7.27
CA GLU A 26 -7.79 -7.45 6.55
C GLU A 26 -8.14 -6.10 5.91
N PHE A 27 -9.02 -6.08 4.92
CA PHE A 27 -9.50 -4.81 4.35
C PHE A 27 -10.35 -4.04 5.34
N GLY A 28 -10.16 -2.73 5.38
CA GLY A 28 -10.98 -1.84 6.17
C GLY A 28 -12.39 -1.74 5.60
N ILE A 29 -13.36 -1.59 6.50
CA ILE A 29 -14.73 -1.22 6.11
C ILE A 29 -14.74 0.19 5.48
N PRO A 30 -15.79 0.59 4.74
CA PRO A 30 -15.85 1.92 4.13
C PRO A 30 -15.53 3.07 5.08
N PHE A 31 -16.02 2.99 6.32
CA PHE A 31 -15.72 4.00 7.34
C PHE A 31 -14.22 4.15 7.65
N GLU A 32 -13.44 3.07 7.57
CA GLU A 32 -12.00 3.06 7.83
C GLU A 32 -11.16 3.46 6.61
N ASN A 33 -11.73 3.45 5.40
CA ASN A 33 -10.98 3.63 4.15
C ASN A 33 -11.38 4.86 3.32
N GLY A 34 -12.07 5.83 3.93
CA GLY A 34 -12.50 7.05 3.23
C GLY A 34 -13.81 6.91 2.46
N GLN A 35 -14.71 6.02 2.91
CA GLN A 35 -16.04 5.73 2.35
C GLN A 35 -16.03 5.00 1.00
N TRP A 36 -14.96 4.25 0.71
CA TRP A 36 -14.85 3.44 -0.50
C TRP A 36 -15.23 1.97 -0.23
N PRO A 37 -15.70 1.22 -1.25
CA PRO A 37 -15.81 -0.23 -1.13
C PRO A 37 -14.48 -0.86 -0.67
N PRO A 38 -14.48 -1.93 0.15
CA PRO A 38 -13.26 -2.56 0.63
C PRO A 38 -12.31 -2.95 -0.51
N HIS A 39 -11.07 -2.46 -0.45
CA HIS A 39 -10.04 -2.69 -1.46
C HIS A 39 -8.64 -2.54 -0.86
N LEU A 40 -7.63 -3.01 -1.59
CA LEU A 40 -6.22 -2.84 -1.23
C LEU A 40 -5.59 -1.66 -1.96
N HIS A 41 -4.97 -0.76 -1.21
CA HIS A 41 -3.98 0.18 -1.78
C HIS A 41 -2.58 -0.37 -1.57
N PHE A 42 -1.91 -0.75 -2.65
CA PHE A 42 -0.57 -1.34 -2.59
C PHE A 42 0.46 -0.40 -3.20
N GLN A 43 1.56 -0.19 -2.48
CA GLN A 43 2.69 0.64 -2.90
C GLN A 43 3.98 -0.05 -2.52
N ILE A 44 4.96 0.04 -3.41
CA ILE A 44 6.34 -0.30 -3.12
C ILE A 44 7.03 1.01 -2.75
N ILE A 45 7.72 1.07 -1.62
CA ILE A 45 8.42 2.28 -1.16
C ILE A 45 9.83 1.84 -0.79
N LYS A 46 10.85 2.43 -1.42
CA LYS A 46 12.27 2.10 -1.17
C LYS A 46 12.74 2.65 0.16
N ASP A 47 12.40 3.90 0.46
CA ASP A 47 12.74 4.59 1.71
C ASP A 47 11.50 5.33 2.25
N MET A 48 11.17 5.11 3.52
CA MET A 48 10.07 5.81 4.19
C MET A 48 10.38 7.30 4.48
N GLN A 49 11.63 7.75 4.30
CA GLN A 49 12.05 9.15 4.45
C GLN A 49 11.67 9.75 5.80
N GLY A 50 11.73 8.93 6.86
CA GLY A 50 11.35 9.31 8.23
C GLY A 50 9.83 9.38 8.48
N MET A 51 8.98 9.11 7.49
CA MET A 51 7.53 9.00 7.67
C MET A 51 7.16 7.70 8.38
N LYS A 52 6.05 7.72 9.12
CA LYS A 52 5.50 6.57 9.85
C LYS A 52 4.01 6.42 9.57
N GLY A 53 3.58 5.18 9.36
CA GLY A 53 2.20 4.85 8.99
C GLY A 53 1.92 5.16 7.53
N ASP A 54 1.73 6.43 7.21
CA ASP A 54 1.35 6.88 5.87
C ASP A 54 2.56 7.30 5.02
N TYR A 55 2.45 7.05 3.73
CA TYR A 55 3.34 7.58 2.70
C TYR A 55 2.51 8.18 1.55
N PRO A 56 2.90 9.32 0.96
CA PRO A 56 2.11 9.97 -0.09
C PRO A 56 1.81 9.04 -1.27
N GLY A 57 0.51 8.86 -1.56
CA GLY A 57 0.07 8.13 -2.76
C GLY A 57 -0.21 8.99 -3.99
N VAL A 58 -0.17 10.31 -3.81
CA VAL A 58 -0.23 11.30 -4.89
C VAL A 58 0.81 12.37 -4.62
N CYS A 59 1.33 12.98 -5.66
CA CYS A 59 2.31 14.06 -5.56
C CYS A 59 2.01 15.18 -6.55
N ARG A 60 2.62 16.35 -6.33
CA ARG A 60 2.57 17.42 -7.33
C ARG A 60 3.33 16.96 -8.57
N TYR A 61 2.87 17.42 -9.74
CA TYR A 61 3.54 17.08 -11.00
C TYR A 61 5.04 17.47 -11.00
N SER A 62 5.38 18.60 -10.37
CA SER A 62 6.77 19.08 -10.23
C SER A 62 7.67 18.18 -9.35
N GLU A 63 7.09 17.24 -8.61
CA GLU A 63 7.81 16.31 -7.73
C GLU A 63 7.79 14.87 -8.25
N ARG A 64 7.21 14.66 -9.45
CA ARG A 64 6.96 13.34 -10.03
C ARG A 64 8.22 12.47 -10.05
N GLU A 65 9.34 12.99 -10.52
CA GLU A 65 10.58 12.22 -10.66
C GLU A 65 11.08 11.69 -9.32
N LYS A 66 11.01 12.52 -8.26
CA LYS A 66 11.38 12.14 -6.89
C LYS A 66 10.52 10.98 -6.39
N TYR A 67 9.20 11.07 -6.55
CA TYR A 67 8.30 10.04 -6.05
C TYR A 67 8.32 8.77 -6.90
N LEU A 68 8.50 8.86 -8.22
CA LEU A 68 8.64 7.67 -9.07
C LEU A 68 9.94 6.90 -8.79
N ASP A 69 11.02 7.59 -8.44
CA ASP A 69 12.25 6.89 -8.05
C ASP A 69 12.06 6.15 -6.71
N ASN A 70 11.43 6.77 -5.72
CA ASN A 70 11.25 6.14 -4.42
C ASN A 70 10.08 5.13 -4.36
N SER A 71 9.06 5.31 -5.21
CA SER A 71 7.84 4.50 -5.27
C SER A 71 7.64 3.92 -6.67
N PRO A 72 8.30 2.80 -7.00
CA PRO A 72 8.24 2.21 -8.34
C PRO A 72 6.88 1.54 -8.61
N ASN A 73 6.66 1.15 -9.86
CA ASN A 73 5.44 0.47 -10.29
C ASN A 73 5.20 -0.84 -9.50
N ALA A 74 4.07 -0.92 -8.80
CA ALA A 74 3.62 -2.09 -8.03
C ALA A 74 3.50 -3.37 -8.87
N ASP A 75 3.25 -3.24 -10.17
CA ASP A 75 3.06 -4.37 -11.07
C ASP A 75 4.31 -5.23 -11.24
N LEU A 76 5.49 -4.68 -10.89
CA LEU A 76 6.76 -5.44 -10.80
C LEU A 76 6.67 -6.66 -9.86
N ILE A 77 5.78 -6.61 -8.86
CA ILE A 77 5.54 -7.70 -7.91
C ILE A 77 4.19 -8.35 -8.15
N LEU A 78 3.14 -7.56 -8.35
CA LEU A 78 1.77 -8.08 -8.36
C LEU A 78 1.35 -8.68 -9.70
N ASN A 79 1.90 -8.19 -10.82
CA ASN A 79 1.51 -8.60 -12.17
C ASN A 79 -0.04 -8.61 -12.36
N MET A 80 -0.69 -7.56 -11.89
CA MET A 80 -2.14 -7.36 -11.93
C MET A 80 -2.59 -6.70 -13.23
N MET A 81 -1.72 -5.96 -13.92
CA MET A 81 -2.09 -5.28 -15.17
C MET A 81 -2.56 -6.25 -16.25
N ARG A 82 -2.12 -7.52 -16.21
CA ARG A 82 -2.62 -8.59 -17.07
C ARG A 82 -4.13 -8.84 -16.97
N HIS A 83 -4.78 -8.38 -15.89
CA HIS A 83 -6.21 -8.49 -15.66
C HIS A 83 -6.97 -7.18 -15.98
N ALA A 84 -6.26 -6.07 -16.14
CA ALA A 84 -6.84 -4.76 -16.43
C ALA A 84 -6.77 -4.39 -17.92
N LEU A 85 -5.78 -4.93 -18.65
CA LEU A 85 -5.64 -4.72 -20.08
C LEU A 85 -6.64 -5.61 -20.85
N PRO A 86 -7.35 -5.09 -21.85
CA PRO A 86 -8.13 -5.92 -22.76
C PRO A 86 -7.19 -6.85 -23.52
N GLY A 87 -7.59 -8.12 -23.65
CA GLY A 87 -6.87 -9.15 -24.42
C GLY A 87 -6.99 -8.97 -25.93
#